data_AF-A0A392SVR6-F1
#
_entry.id   AF-A0A392SVR6-F1
#
_cell.length_a   1.000
_cell.length_b   1.000
_cell.length_c   1.000
_cell.angle_alpha   90.00
_cell.angle_beta   90.00
_cell.angle_gamma   90.00
#
_symmetry.space_group_name_H-M   'P 1'
#
loop_
_entity.id
_entity.type
_entity.pdbx_description
1 polymer ?
#
loop_
_entity_poly.entity_id
_entity_poly.type
_entity_poly.pdbx_seq_one_letter_code
_entity_poly.pdbx_strand_id
1 'polypeptide(L)'
;SKEWLDSVTFYSSVFHDLIGGGYLSPESKSLCVETPTGRDVFALREIGVKNAVGISKKSVKPLVKSGTGERIPFGDGYFDFVFSGEGSFARSAKPAV
;
A
#
# COMPACT_ATOMS: atom_id res chain seq x y z
N SER A 1 9.60 -7.26 -15.45
CA SER A 1 10.76 -6.48 -15.92
C SER A 1 11.67 -6.20 -14.74
N LYS A 2 12.94 -5.82 -14.97
CA LYS A 2 13.90 -5.46 -13.92
C LYS A 2 13.35 -4.36 -12.99
N GLU A 3 12.71 -3.34 -13.54
CA GLU A 3 12.12 -2.22 -12.78
C GLU A 3 11.06 -2.65 -11.76
N TRP A 4 10.30 -3.71 -12.07
CA TRP A 4 9.31 -4.24 -11.13
C TRP A 4 10.00 -4.87 -9.92
N LEU A 5 11.04 -5.67 -10.14
CA LEU A 5 11.82 -6.30 -9.06
C LEU A 5 12.57 -5.25 -8.23
N ASP A 6 13.16 -4.25 -8.87
CA ASP A 6 13.85 -3.15 -8.19
C ASP A 6 12.85 -2.38 -7.30
N SER A 7 11.63 -2.14 -7.78
CA SER A 7 10.57 -1.48 -6.98
C SER A 7 10.13 -2.34 -5.78
N VAL A 8 9.93 -3.64 -5.98
CA VAL A 8 9.54 -4.55 -4.90
C VAL A 8 10.63 -4.60 -3.85
N THR A 9 11.89 -4.75 -4.25
CA THR A 9 13.05 -4.74 -3.35
C THR A 9 13.12 -3.46 -2.53
N PHE A 10 12.91 -2.30 -3.16
CA PHE A 10 12.84 -1.02 -2.47
C PHE A 10 11.75 -0.99 -1.39
N TYR A 11 10.51 -1.35 -1.75
CA TYR A 11 9.40 -1.37 -0.78
C TYR A 11 9.62 -2.40 0.33
N SER A 12 10.12 -3.60 0.01
CA SER A 12 10.43 -4.63 1.00
C SER A 12 11.44 -4.12 2.03
N SER A 13 12.47 -3.38 1.60
CA SER A 13 13.43 -2.75 2.52
C SER A 13 12.75 -1.75 3.46
N VAL A 14 11.94 -0.84 2.90
CA VAL A 14 11.21 0.17 3.70
C VAL A 14 10.29 -0.50 4.73
N PHE A 15 9.55 -1.52 4.33
CA PHE A 15 8.63 -2.21 5.23
C PHE A 15 9.37 -3.05 6.29
N HIS A 16 10.54 -3.61 5.99
CA HIS A 16 11.38 -4.24 7.00
C HIS A 16 11.83 -3.25 8.08
N ASP A 17 12.20 -2.04 7.70
CA ASP A 17 12.56 -0.99 8.67
C ASP A 17 11.37 -0.61 9.55
N LEU A 18 10.16 -0.56 8.98
CA LEU A 18 8.92 -0.31 9.74
C LEU A 18 8.60 -1.45 10.72
N ILE A 19 8.85 -2.71 10.34
CA ILE A 19 8.72 -3.85 11.26
C ILE A 19 9.75 -3.75 12.38
N GLY A 20 11.02 -3.48 12.05
CA GLY A 20 12.10 -3.32 13.02
C GLY A 20 11.86 -2.17 14.00
N GLY A 21 11.19 -1.11 13.54
CA GLY A 21 10.77 0.03 14.36
C GLY A 21 9.47 -0.17 15.15
N GLY A 22 8.77 -1.30 14.96
CA GLY A 22 7.50 -1.60 15.64
C GLY A 22 6.28 -0.86 15.08
N TYR A 23 6.38 -0.24 13.91
CA TYR A 23 5.28 0.48 13.25
C TYR A 23 4.38 -0.42 12.39
N LEU A 24 4.90 -1.59 11.99
CA LEU A 24 4.21 -2.59 11.18
C LEU A 24 4.40 -3.96 11.82
N SER A 25 3.34 -4.75 11.91
CA SER A 25 3.42 -6.15 12.36
C SER A 25 3.13 -7.10 11.19
N PRO A 26 3.75 -8.29 11.15
CA PRO A 26 3.42 -9.33 10.17
C PRO A 26 1.93 -9.74 10.17
N GLU A 27 1.22 -9.52 11.28
CA GLU A 27 -0.19 -9.83 11.45
C GLU A 27 -1.13 -8.69 10.99
N SER A 28 -0.59 -7.48 10.79
CA SER A 28 -1.36 -6.28 10.45
C SER A 28 -2.21 -6.49 9.19
N LYS A 29 -3.47 -6.03 9.25
CA LYS A 29 -4.27 -5.79 8.05
C LYS A 29 -3.77 -4.51 7.41
N SER A 30 -3.16 -4.63 6.24
CA SER A 30 -2.47 -3.53 5.58
C SER A 30 -3.17 -3.10 4.29
N LEU A 31 -3.29 -1.78 4.11
CA LEU A 31 -3.83 -1.17 2.89
C LEU A 31 -2.74 -0.36 2.19
N CYS A 32 -2.51 -0.61 0.90
CA CYS A 32 -1.78 0.31 0.03
C CYS A 32 -2.77 1.13 -0.79
N VAL A 33 -2.76 2.46 -0.65
CA VAL A 33 -3.62 3.36 -1.42
C VAL A 33 -2.93 3.84 -2.70
N GLU A 34 -3.71 4.12 -3.74
CA GLU A 34 -3.24 4.58 -5.05
C GLU A 34 -2.09 3.73 -5.63
N THR A 35 -2.24 2.41 -5.56
CA THR A 35 -1.24 1.45 -6.07
C THR A 35 -1.68 0.82 -7.40
N PRO A 36 -1.42 1.46 -8.55
CA PRO A 36 -1.89 0.95 -9.84
C PRO A 36 -1.19 -0.34 -10.28
N THR A 37 -0.04 -0.67 -9.69
CA THR A 37 0.76 -1.85 -10.06
C THR A 37 0.84 -2.90 -8.95
N GLY A 38 0.42 -2.57 -7.71
CA GLY A 38 0.44 -3.49 -6.58
C GLY A 38 1.83 -3.92 -6.13
N ARG A 39 2.90 -3.21 -6.53
CA ARG A 39 4.30 -3.56 -6.19
C ARG A 39 4.56 -3.50 -4.68
N ASP A 40 4.04 -2.46 -4.03
CA ASP A 40 4.04 -2.29 -2.57
C ASP A 40 3.20 -3.36 -1.86
N VAL A 41 2.01 -3.70 -2.36
CA VAL A 41 1.18 -4.78 -1.83
C VAL A 41 1.91 -6.11 -1.90
N PHE A 42 2.58 -6.37 -3.03
CA PHE A 42 3.38 -7.57 -3.22
C PHE A 42 4.55 -7.60 -2.24
N ALA A 43 5.29 -6.50 -2.10
CA ALA A 43 6.40 -6.38 -1.16
C ALA A 43 5.97 -6.67 0.29
N LEU A 44 4.83 -6.13 0.76
CA LEU A 44 4.28 -6.46 2.08
C LEU A 44 4.06 -7.97 2.25
N ARG A 45 3.47 -8.62 1.24
CA ARG A 45 3.21 -10.06 1.29
C ARG A 45 4.49 -10.88 1.23
N GLU A 46 5.48 -10.43 0.46
CA GLU A 46 6.79 -11.08 0.32
C GLU A 46 7.54 -11.14 1.65
N ILE A 47 7.49 -10.07 2.44
CA ILE A 47 8.16 -10.00 3.75
C ILE A 47 7.34 -10.62 4.90
N GLY A 48 6.17 -11.18 4.60
CA GLY A 48 5.35 -11.92 5.58
C GLY A 48 4.11 -11.21 6.10
N VAL A 49 3.81 -9.97 5.68
CA VAL A 49 2.56 -9.27 5.99
C VAL A 49 1.44 -9.81 5.08
N LYS A 50 0.86 -10.94 5.47
CA LYS A 50 -0.04 -11.72 4.61
C LYS A 50 -1.36 -11.00 4.30
N ASN A 51 -1.83 -10.16 5.21
CA ASN A 51 -3.13 -9.48 5.13
C ASN A 51 -3.05 -8.11 4.42
N ALA A 52 -2.23 -8.02 3.37
CA ALA A 52 -2.08 -6.79 2.58
C ALA A 52 -2.99 -6.77 1.33
N VAL A 53 -3.61 -5.62 1.06
CA VAL A 53 -4.41 -5.36 -0.14
C VAL A 53 -4.17 -3.94 -0.64
N GLY A 54 -4.24 -3.74 -1.96
CA GLY A 54 -4.14 -2.43 -2.58
C GLY A 54 -5.49 -1.90 -3.06
N ILE A 55 -5.59 -0.58 -3.22
CA ILE A 55 -6.64 0.07 -4.00
C ILE A 55 -6.05 0.99 -5.06
N SER A 56 -6.71 1.05 -6.22
CA SER A 56 -6.49 2.11 -7.19
C SER A 56 -7.72 2.26 -8.10
N LYS A 57 -7.75 3.33 -8.90
CA LYS A 57 -8.84 3.56 -9.87
C LYS A 57 -9.11 2.39 -10.81
N LYS A 58 -8.08 1.59 -11.13
CA LYS A 58 -8.19 0.39 -11.97
C LYS A 58 -7.69 -0.83 -11.19
N SER A 59 -8.57 -1.80 -10.96
CA SER A 59 -8.18 -3.02 -10.25
C SER A 59 -7.10 -3.81 -10.99
N VAL A 60 -6.14 -4.34 -10.26
CA VAL A 60 -5.14 -5.32 -10.72
C VAL A 60 -5.24 -6.55 -9.83
N LYS A 61 -5.98 -7.55 -10.31
CA LYS A 61 -6.24 -8.78 -9.54
C LYS A 61 -4.95 -9.60 -9.37
N PRO A 62 -4.76 -10.32 -8.25
CA PRO A 62 -5.64 -10.35 -7.06
C PRO A 62 -5.29 -9.27 -6.01
N LEU A 63 -4.21 -8.51 -6.20
CA LEU A 63 -3.61 -7.69 -5.16
C LEU A 63 -4.31 -6.33 -4.97
N VAL A 64 -4.93 -5.80 -6.01
CA VAL A 64 -5.46 -4.43 -6.04
C VAL A 64 -6.94 -4.44 -6.40
N LYS A 65 -7.77 -3.86 -5.53
CA LYS A 65 -9.19 -3.63 -5.75
C LYS A 65 -9.43 -2.24 -6.35
N SER A 66 -10.62 -2.05 -6.92
CA SER A 66 -11.05 -0.72 -7.38
C SER A 66 -11.40 0.17 -6.18
N GLY A 67 -10.81 1.35 -6.08
CA GLY A 67 -11.06 2.33 -5.02
C GLY A 67 -10.14 3.55 -5.15
N THR A 68 -10.41 4.61 -4.40
CA THR A 68 -9.55 5.80 -4.33
C THR A 68 -9.27 6.17 -2.87
N GLY A 69 -8.28 7.04 -2.64
CA GLY A 69 -8.01 7.59 -1.31
C GLY A 69 -9.23 8.28 -0.68
N GLU A 70 -10.04 8.96 -1.49
CA GLU A 70 -11.28 9.62 -1.05
C GLU A 70 -12.43 8.64 -0.78
N ARG A 71 -12.39 7.43 -1.35
CA ARG A 71 -13.43 6.41 -1.19
C ARG A 71 -12.82 5.02 -1.11
N ILE A 72 -12.34 4.71 0.09
CA ILE A 72 -11.80 3.40 0.44
C ILE A 72 -12.98 2.41 0.52
N PRO A 73 -12.98 1.29 -0.24
CA PRO A 73 -14.09 0.34 -0.31
C PRO A 73 -14.06 -0.69 0.84
N PHE A 74 -13.77 -0.23 2.06
CA PHE A 74 -13.69 -1.04 3.28
C PHE A 74 -14.35 -0.29 4.44
N GLY A 75 -14.74 -1.00 5.49
CA GLY A 75 -15.31 -0.38 6.68
C GLY A 75 -14.27 0.41 7.48
N ASP A 76 -14.76 1.31 8.34
CA ASP A 76 -13.92 2.08 9.25
C ASP A 76 -13.16 1.16 10.21
N GLY A 77 -11.93 1.53 10.56
CA GLY A 77 -11.07 0.76 11.46
C GLY A 77 -10.68 -0.63 10.95
N TYR A 78 -10.87 -0.93 9.65
CA TYR A 78 -10.60 -2.25 9.10
C TYR A 78 -9.10 -2.58 8.98
N PHE A 79 -8.25 -1.56 8.84
CA PHE A 79 -6.81 -1.69 8.64
C PHE A 79 -6.03 -1.16 9.84
N ASP A 80 -5.01 -1.90 10.24
CA ASP A 80 -4.07 -1.52 11.29
C ASP A 80 -2.93 -0.66 10.75
N PHE A 81 -2.68 -0.76 9.43
CA PHE A 81 -1.62 -0.05 8.74
C PHE A 81 -2.08 0.41 7.35
N VAL A 82 -1.80 1.67 7.02
CA VAL A 82 -2.08 2.24 5.69
C VAL A 82 -0.80 2.84 5.13
N PHE A 83 -0.43 2.41 3.93
CA PHE A 83 0.71 2.92 3.18
C PHE A 83 0.25 3.63 1.91
N SER A 84 0.98 4.69 1.57
CA SER A 84 0.75 5.49 0.39
C SER A 84 2.11 5.78 -0.25
N GLY A 85 2.37 5.16 -1.41
CA GLY A 85 3.62 5.32 -2.13
C GLY A 85 3.72 6.61 -2.95
N GLU A 86 4.75 6.70 -3.78
CA GLU A 86 4.97 7.85 -4.67
C GLU A 86 3.82 8.04 -5.66
N GLY A 87 3.35 9.28 -5.82
CA GLY A 87 2.26 9.65 -6.73
C GLY A 87 0.84 9.51 -6.17
N SER A 88 0.70 9.01 -4.93
CA SER A 88 -0.61 8.76 -4.31
C SER A 88 -1.37 10.01 -3.87
N PHE A 89 -0.68 11.14 -3.76
CA PHE A 89 -1.32 12.43 -3.48
C PHE A 89 -0.85 13.45 -4.52
N ALA A 90 -1.72 13.78 -5.48
CA ALA A 90 -1.61 15.09 -6.11
C ALA A 90 -1.76 16.13 -4.98
N ARG A 91 -0.88 17.14 -4.91
CA ARG A 91 -1.10 18.25 -3.98
C ARG A 91 -2.52 18.78 -4.20
N SER A 92 -3.29 18.94 -3.14
CA SER A 92 -4.56 19.65 -3.23
C SER A 92 -4.31 21.02 -3.84
N ALA A 93 -4.99 21.33 -4.93
CA ALA A 93 -4.97 22.68 -5.52
C ALA A 93 -5.64 23.72 -4.59
N LYS A 94 -6.34 23.25 -3.55
CA LYS A 94 -6.99 24.07 -2.54
C LYS A 94 -6.17 24.06 -1.25
N PRO A 95 -5.90 25.23 -0.63
CA PRO A 95 -5.29 25.29 0.69
C PRO A 95 -6.13 24.51 1.71
N ALA A 96 -5.48 23.96 2.74
CA ALA A 96 -6.19 23.56 3.95
C ALA A 96 -6.82 24.84 4.53
N VAL A 97 -8.14 24.82 4.72
CA VAL A 97 -8.89 25.90 5.37
C VAL A 97 -8.78 25.82 6.88
#